data_AF-A0A7Y5Q0K5-F1
#
_entry.id   AF-A0A7Y5Q0K5-F1
#
_cell.length_a   1.000
_cell.length_b   1.000
_cell.length_c   1.000
_cell.angle_alpha   90.00
_cell.angle_beta   90.00
_cell.angle_gamma   90.00
#
_symmetry.space_group_name_H-M   'P 1'
#
loop_
_entity.id
_entity.type
_entity.pdbx_description
1 polymer ?
#
loop_
_entity_poly.entity_id
_entity_poly.type
_entity_poly.pdbx_seq_one_letter_code
_entity_poly.pdbx_strand_id
1 'polypeptide(L)'
;MRLAVLALVLLGACAAPQLEPLPLGPAAPPAGPDRIEFDVVALIERGEETPGRAELEVVRGNFAYRFVDAGSRDRFVAEPERFELAFGGGCVRMGPLSGACSAARHCVHAGRVYLAASDACLKAFQGDPAAFLEPAPESVEPDENGTRLALRTALWLGGSRRSSGDLALVEEHEEKQGETLWKVSNLRVLGRGGRYVDRSDWNDSAWWNDATFAAEGARGWARSKKTPERALDASQLGALRREMLREPLAL
;
A
#
# COMPACT_ATOMS: atom_id res chain seq x y z
N MET A 1 -8.10 -68.28 -26.65
CA MET A 1 -7.15 -67.34 -27.28
C MET A 1 -7.94 -66.23 -27.96
N ARG A 2 -8.04 -65.04 -27.33
CA ARG A 2 -8.32 -63.73 -27.96
C ARG A 2 -8.29 -62.62 -26.89
N LEU A 3 -7.13 -61.97 -26.87
CA LEU A 3 -6.73 -60.63 -26.42
C LEU A 3 -7.65 -59.82 -25.48
N ALA A 4 -7.14 -59.57 -24.27
CA ALA A 4 -7.50 -58.42 -23.44
C ALA A 4 -6.73 -57.19 -23.95
N VAL A 5 -7.45 -56.11 -24.28
CA VAL A 5 -6.87 -54.81 -24.61
C VAL A 5 -6.66 -54.05 -23.29
N LEU A 6 -5.40 -53.89 -22.90
CA LEU A 6 -5.00 -53.08 -21.76
C LEU A 6 -4.96 -51.60 -22.21
N ALA A 7 -5.92 -50.79 -21.77
CA ALA A 7 -5.88 -49.34 -21.97
C ALA A 7 -4.88 -48.72 -20.99
N LEU A 8 -3.70 -48.38 -21.50
CA LEU A 8 -2.69 -47.63 -20.76
C LEU A 8 -3.13 -46.17 -20.64
N VAL A 9 -3.66 -45.78 -19.49
CA VAL A 9 -3.92 -44.37 -19.17
C VAL A 9 -2.58 -43.71 -18.89
N LEU A 10 -2.05 -42.99 -19.88
CA LEU A 10 -0.94 -42.07 -19.71
C LEU A 10 -1.42 -40.91 -18.82
N LEU A 11 -1.10 -40.98 -17.54
CA LEU A 11 -1.11 -39.83 -16.63
C LEU A 11 -0.03 -38.86 -17.12
N GLY A 12 -0.41 -37.97 -18.04
CA GLY A 12 0.39 -36.81 -18.37
C GLY A 12 0.52 -35.96 -17.11
N ALA A 13 1.71 -35.92 -16.53
CA ALA A 13 2.05 -34.96 -15.50
C ALA A 13 1.99 -33.57 -16.16
N CYS A 14 0.86 -32.87 -15.99
CA CYS A 14 0.81 -31.43 -16.18
C CYS A 14 1.77 -30.83 -15.15
N ALA A 15 3.02 -30.60 -15.56
CA ALA A 15 3.93 -29.76 -14.82
C ALA A 15 3.29 -28.38 -14.78
N ALA A 16 2.65 -28.05 -13.66
CA ALA A 16 2.20 -26.69 -13.40
C ALA A 16 3.42 -25.78 -13.57
N PRO A 17 3.34 -24.72 -14.39
CA PRO A 17 4.47 -23.82 -14.57
C PRO A 17 4.89 -23.33 -13.19
N GLN A 18 6.14 -23.63 -12.81
CA GLN A 18 6.76 -23.01 -11.66
C GLN A 18 6.92 -21.54 -12.02
N LEU A 19 6.01 -20.71 -11.55
CA LEU A 19 6.15 -19.27 -11.64
C LEU A 19 7.39 -18.89 -10.84
N GLU A 20 8.44 -18.50 -11.55
CA GLU A 20 9.65 -17.96 -10.95
C GLU A 20 9.29 -16.80 -10.01
N PRO A 21 10.06 -16.60 -8.91
CA PRO A 21 9.94 -15.38 -8.12
C PRO A 21 10.08 -14.20 -9.08
N LEU A 22 9.00 -13.40 -9.17
CA LEU A 22 8.95 -12.27 -10.08
C LEU A 22 10.19 -11.40 -9.83
N PRO A 23 11.01 -11.16 -10.87
CA PRO A 23 12.21 -10.36 -10.71
C PRO A 23 11.79 -8.97 -10.23
N LEU A 24 12.18 -8.66 -8.99
CA LEU A 24 12.12 -7.30 -8.47
C LEU A 24 13.09 -6.50 -9.34
N GLY A 25 12.54 -5.76 -10.32
CA GLY A 25 13.35 -4.84 -11.13
C GLY A 25 14.17 -3.90 -10.23
N PRO A 26 15.27 -3.32 -10.76
CA PRO A 26 16.17 -2.48 -9.97
C PRO A 26 15.40 -1.32 -9.33
N ALA A 27 15.60 -1.13 -8.03
CA ALA A 27 15.02 0.00 -7.32
C ALA A 27 15.61 1.32 -7.83
N ALA A 28 14.81 2.39 -7.87
CA ALA A 28 15.35 3.74 -8.03
C ALA A 28 16.34 4.04 -6.89
N PRO A 29 17.43 4.79 -7.15
CA PRO A 29 18.35 5.19 -6.09
C PRO A 29 17.60 5.97 -5.00
N PRO A 30 18.02 5.84 -3.73
CA PRO A 30 17.39 6.55 -2.62
C PRO A 30 17.44 8.06 -2.86
N ALA A 31 16.28 8.65 -3.10
CA ALA A 31 16.08 10.09 -2.96
C ALA A 31 16.06 10.44 -1.46
N GLY A 32 16.59 11.62 -1.11
CA GLY A 32 16.44 12.15 0.25
C GLY A 32 14.96 12.38 0.58
N PRO A 33 14.59 12.44 1.87
CA PRO A 33 13.21 12.67 2.27
C PRO A 33 12.68 14.01 1.75
N ASP A 34 11.40 14.04 1.39
CA ASP A 34 10.69 15.28 1.13
C ASP A 34 10.63 16.09 2.42
N ARG A 35 10.76 17.41 2.31
CA ARG A 35 10.88 18.25 3.49
C ARG A 35 9.56 18.92 3.84
N ILE A 36 9.22 18.89 5.12
CA ILE A 36 8.13 19.66 5.71
C ILE A 36 8.74 20.92 6.31
N GLU A 37 8.58 22.03 5.59
CA GLU A 37 9.21 23.31 5.93
C GLU A 37 8.53 24.03 7.10
N PHE A 38 7.34 23.57 7.52
CA PHE A 38 6.58 24.12 8.64
C PHE A 38 6.52 23.14 9.82
N ASP A 39 6.35 23.70 11.01
CA ASP A 39 6.19 22.93 12.25
C ASP A 39 4.77 22.33 12.32
N VAL A 40 4.67 21.01 12.11
CA VAL A 40 3.40 20.27 12.18
C VAL A 40 2.74 20.31 13.56
N VAL A 41 3.53 20.43 14.64
CA VAL A 41 3.02 20.53 16.01
C VAL A 41 2.39 21.92 16.21
N ALA A 42 3.09 22.97 15.79
CA ALA A 42 2.55 24.34 15.79
C ALA A 42 1.25 24.42 14.97
N LEU A 43 1.25 23.82 13.78
CA LEU A 43 0.09 23.81 12.90
C LEU A 43 -1.10 23.10 13.53
N ILE A 44 -0.91 21.93 14.14
CA ILE A 44 -2.00 21.15 14.77
C ILE A 44 -2.50 21.82 16.05
N GLU A 45 -1.60 22.27 16.94
CA GLU A 45 -1.97 22.74 18.28
C GLU A 45 -2.41 24.21 18.31
N ARG A 46 -1.84 25.05 17.44
CA ARG A 46 -2.10 26.50 17.42
C ARG A 46 -2.79 26.98 16.15
N GLY A 47 -2.86 26.15 15.10
CA GLY A 47 -3.35 26.58 13.80
C GLY A 47 -2.38 27.50 13.06
N GLU A 48 -1.10 27.52 13.46
CA GLU A 48 -0.09 28.43 12.92
C GLU A 48 0.90 27.67 12.03
N GLU A 49 0.92 28.00 10.74
CA GLU A 49 1.96 27.52 9.82
C GLU A 49 3.27 28.29 10.07
N THR A 50 4.03 27.83 11.06
CA THR A 50 5.30 28.46 11.43
C THR A 50 6.47 27.75 10.76
N PRO A 51 7.36 28.46 10.04
CA PRO A 51 8.54 27.86 9.45
C PRO A 51 9.42 27.17 10.49
N GLY A 52 9.77 25.92 10.24
CA GLY A 52 10.68 25.14 11.08
C GLY A 52 12.14 25.45 10.80
N ARG A 53 13.02 25.08 11.74
CA ARG A 53 14.46 25.31 11.65
C ARG A 53 15.19 24.06 11.20
N ALA A 54 16.24 24.22 10.39
CA ALA A 54 17.01 23.09 9.86
C ALA A 54 17.76 22.32 10.96
N GLU A 55 18.14 23.00 12.06
CA GLU A 55 18.82 22.39 13.21
C GLU A 55 17.89 21.54 14.08
N LEU A 56 16.57 21.67 13.87
CA LEU A 56 15.52 20.95 14.57
C LEU A 56 14.77 20.07 13.57
N GLU A 57 15.51 19.29 12.79
CA GLU A 57 14.95 18.36 11.80
C GLU A 57 14.86 16.95 12.38
N VAL A 58 13.74 16.26 12.14
CA VAL A 58 13.56 14.84 12.44
C VAL A 58 13.07 14.14 11.18
N VAL A 59 13.78 13.09 10.77
CA VAL A 59 13.37 12.24 9.65
C VAL A 59 12.47 11.13 10.16
N ARG A 60 11.26 11.04 9.62
CA ARG A 60 10.29 9.96 9.85
C ARG A 60 9.65 9.57 8.53
N GLY A 61 9.71 8.28 8.19
CA GLY A 61 9.23 7.80 6.90
C GLY A 61 9.93 8.51 5.74
N ASN A 62 9.15 9.13 4.86
CA ASN A 62 9.66 9.88 3.71
C ASN A 62 9.93 11.35 3.98
N PHE A 63 9.72 11.80 5.22
CA PHE A 63 9.62 13.22 5.50
C PHE A 63 10.67 13.67 6.50
N ALA A 64 11.31 14.78 6.16
CA ALA A 64 12.14 15.56 7.06
C ALA A 64 11.27 16.66 7.68
N TYR A 65 10.84 16.46 8.93
CA TYR A 65 10.01 17.39 9.67
C TYR A 65 10.88 18.42 10.38
N ARG A 66 10.59 19.71 10.18
CA ARG A 66 11.30 20.80 10.85
C ARG A 66 10.41 21.43 11.91
N PHE A 67 11.02 21.80 13.03
CA PHE A 67 10.30 22.37 14.17
C PHE A 67 10.77 23.80 14.48
N VAL A 68 9.87 24.62 15.02
CA VAL A 68 10.20 26.01 15.38
C VAL A 68 11.11 26.05 16.62
N ASP A 69 10.92 25.11 17.54
CA ASP A 69 11.67 24.96 18.77
C ASP A 69 11.80 23.49 19.20
N ALA A 70 12.65 23.25 20.21
CA ALA A 70 12.91 21.91 20.71
C ALA A 70 11.67 21.28 21.38
N GLY A 71 10.75 22.08 21.93
CA GLY A 71 9.54 21.59 22.57
C GLY A 71 8.54 21.00 21.57
N SER A 72 8.41 21.59 20.38
CA SER A 72 7.66 20.99 19.27
C SER A 72 8.32 19.69 18.80
N ARG A 73 9.64 19.71 18.58
CA ARG A 73 10.40 18.51 18.17
C ARG A 73 10.19 17.35 19.16
N ASP A 74 10.32 17.63 20.45
CA ASP A 74 10.24 16.61 21.49
C ASP A 74 8.83 16.01 21.59
N ARG A 75 7.77 16.83 21.41
CA ARG A 75 6.40 16.32 21.28
C ARG A 75 6.21 15.42 20.07
N PHE A 76 6.72 15.83 18.91
CA PHE A 76 6.66 15.02 17.69
C PHE A 76 7.37 13.67 17.88
N VAL A 77 8.54 13.66 18.53
CA VAL A 77 9.27 12.41 18.80
C VAL A 77 8.53 11.52 19.79
N ALA A 78 7.84 12.09 20.77
CA ALA A 78 7.08 11.36 21.79
C ALA A 78 5.76 10.78 21.26
N GLU A 79 5.04 11.52 20.40
CA GLU A 79 3.72 11.15 19.85
C GLU A 79 3.70 11.22 18.31
N PRO A 80 4.56 10.48 17.59
CA PRO A 80 4.70 10.63 16.14
C PRO A 80 3.39 10.36 15.40
N GLU A 81 2.61 9.36 15.81
CA GLU A 81 1.34 9.00 15.15
C GLU A 81 0.31 10.14 15.12
N ARG A 82 0.40 11.06 16.09
CA ARG A 82 -0.48 12.23 16.19
C ARG A 82 -0.05 13.35 15.24
N PHE A 83 1.25 13.56 15.08
CA PHE A 83 1.80 14.74 14.40
C PHE A 83 2.37 14.44 13.01
N GLU A 84 2.66 13.18 12.69
CA GLU A 84 3.05 12.77 11.35
C GLU A 84 1.92 13.05 10.34
N LEU A 85 2.32 13.26 9.09
CA LEU A 85 1.38 13.42 7.99
C LEU A 85 0.42 12.23 7.93
N ALA A 86 -0.87 12.53 7.87
CA ALA A 86 -1.89 11.53 7.62
C ALA A 86 -1.61 10.82 6.29
N PHE A 87 -2.03 9.56 6.22
CA PHE A 87 -1.90 8.74 5.03
C PHE A 87 -0.45 8.57 4.54
N GLY A 88 0.52 8.77 5.43
CA GLY A 88 1.94 8.74 5.06
C GLY A 88 2.31 9.76 4.00
N GLY A 89 1.59 10.89 3.98
CA GLY A 89 1.72 11.91 2.94
C GLY A 89 1.05 11.57 1.61
N GLY A 90 0.29 10.48 1.53
CA GLY A 90 -0.59 10.19 0.39
C GLY A 90 -1.66 11.26 0.20
N CYS A 91 -2.24 11.32 -1.00
CA CYS A 91 -3.30 12.25 -1.31
C CYS A 91 -4.55 11.90 -0.51
N VAL A 92 -5.10 12.87 0.20
CA VAL A 92 -6.30 12.72 1.01
C VAL A 92 -7.52 12.22 0.24
N ARG A 93 -7.61 12.52 -1.07
CA ARG A 93 -8.69 12.04 -1.94
C ARG A 93 -8.45 10.62 -2.46
N MET A 94 -7.19 10.22 -2.66
CA MET A 94 -6.82 8.93 -3.25
C MET A 94 -6.51 7.87 -2.18
N GLY A 95 -6.29 8.29 -0.95
CA GLY A 95 -6.01 7.43 0.19
C GLY A 95 -4.52 7.15 0.45
N PRO A 96 -4.23 6.42 1.54
CA PRO A 96 -2.88 6.17 2.08
C PRO A 96 -1.94 5.36 1.20
N LEU A 97 -2.48 4.58 0.25
CA LEU A 97 -1.67 3.78 -0.67
C LEU A 97 -1.29 4.57 -1.94
N SER A 98 -1.68 5.84 -2.04
CA SER A 98 -1.21 6.70 -3.13
C SER A 98 0.23 7.18 -2.90
N GLY A 99 0.85 7.67 -3.97
CA GLY A 99 2.19 8.27 -3.89
C GLY A 99 2.23 9.51 -2.99
N ALA A 100 3.42 9.79 -2.44
CA ALA A 100 3.62 10.97 -1.59
C ALA A 100 3.29 12.26 -2.35
N CYS A 101 2.55 13.15 -1.69
CA CYS A 101 2.17 14.45 -2.22
C CYS A 101 3.11 15.54 -1.70
N SER A 102 3.11 16.69 -2.38
CA SER A 102 3.80 17.87 -1.90
C SER A 102 3.12 18.45 -0.65
N ALA A 103 3.91 18.81 0.36
CA ALA A 103 3.44 19.49 1.56
C ALA A 103 2.84 20.89 1.30
N ALA A 104 3.09 21.48 0.12
CA ALA A 104 2.53 22.78 -0.25
C ALA A 104 0.99 22.77 -0.37
N ARG A 105 0.38 21.59 -0.54
CA ARG A 105 -1.07 21.43 -0.58
C ARG A 105 -1.52 20.59 0.60
N HIS A 106 -1.72 21.23 1.74
CA HIS A 106 -2.10 20.55 2.96
C HIS A 106 -3.35 21.18 3.60
N CYS A 107 -3.97 20.44 4.51
CA CYS A 107 -4.96 20.98 5.44
C CYS A 107 -4.90 20.21 6.77
N VAL A 108 -5.41 20.84 7.83
CA VAL A 108 -5.64 20.16 9.11
C VAL A 108 -7.09 19.70 9.17
N HIS A 109 -7.29 18.43 9.50
CA HIS A 109 -8.62 17.88 9.81
C HIS A 109 -8.50 16.88 10.95
N ALA A 110 -9.43 16.94 11.92
CA ALA A 110 -9.44 16.05 13.10
C ALA A 110 -8.08 15.90 13.79
N GLY A 111 -7.33 17.00 13.92
CA GLY A 111 -6.03 17.03 14.60
C GLY A 111 -4.88 16.40 13.81
N ARG A 112 -5.04 16.17 12.50
CA ARG A 112 -4.01 15.61 11.62
C ARG A 112 -3.78 16.47 10.39
N VAL A 113 -2.56 16.45 9.87
CA VAL A 113 -2.20 17.13 8.61
C VAL A 113 -2.37 16.17 7.44
N TYR A 114 -3.23 16.54 6.49
CA TYR A 114 -3.48 15.78 5.26
C TYR A 114 -2.87 16.50 4.06
N LEU A 115 -2.32 15.75 3.10
CA LEU A 115 -1.78 16.28 1.85
C LEU A 115 -2.73 16.03 0.67
N ALA A 116 -2.59 16.81 -0.40
CA ALA A 116 -3.38 16.65 -1.61
C ALA A 116 -2.52 16.72 -2.88
N ALA A 117 -2.79 15.84 -3.84
CA ALA A 117 -2.10 15.85 -5.14
C ALA A 117 -2.44 17.09 -5.98
N SER A 118 -3.60 17.70 -5.75
CA SER A 118 -4.06 18.90 -6.46
C SER A 118 -5.03 19.72 -5.61
N ASP A 119 -5.22 20.98 -5.98
CA ASP A 119 -6.16 21.89 -5.30
C ASP A 119 -7.60 21.37 -5.40
N ALA A 120 -7.93 20.68 -6.50
CA ALA A 120 -9.21 20.01 -6.66
C ALA A 120 -9.40 18.86 -5.65
N CYS A 121 -8.34 18.10 -5.35
CA CYS A 121 -8.40 17.07 -4.31
C CYS A 121 -8.59 17.69 -2.92
N LEU A 122 -7.87 18.79 -2.64
CA LEU A 122 -7.98 19.49 -1.36
C LEU A 122 -9.38 20.07 -1.15
N LYS A 123 -9.91 20.77 -2.15
CA LYS A 123 -11.25 21.35 -2.12
C LYS A 123 -12.34 20.28 -1.95
N ALA A 124 -12.22 19.15 -2.65
CA ALA A 124 -13.16 18.04 -2.51
C ALA A 124 -13.17 17.51 -1.07
N PHE A 125 -12.00 17.26 -0.50
CA PHE A 125 -11.88 16.79 0.88
C PHE A 125 -12.44 17.79 1.89
N GLN A 126 -12.14 19.08 1.76
CA GLN A 126 -12.67 20.10 2.66
C GLN A 126 -14.19 20.23 2.59
N GLY A 127 -14.81 19.89 1.45
CA GLY A 127 -16.26 19.92 1.27
C GLY A 127 -16.99 18.75 1.95
N ASP A 128 -16.40 17.56 1.95
CA ASP A 128 -16.95 16.38 2.62
C ASP A 128 -15.84 15.42 3.09
N PRO A 129 -15.18 15.70 4.23
CA PRO A 129 -14.05 14.90 4.70
C PRO A 129 -14.42 13.43 4.91
N ALA A 130 -15.63 13.17 5.42
CA ALA A 130 -16.09 11.83 5.76
C ALA A 130 -16.16 10.89 4.54
N ALA A 131 -16.37 11.43 3.34
CA ALA A 131 -16.38 10.64 2.10
C ALA A 131 -15.00 10.08 1.70
N PHE A 132 -13.91 10.62 2.25
CA PHE A 132 -12.53 10.24 1.88
C PHE A 132 -11.74 9.60 3.03
N LEU A 133 -12.28 9.65 4.24
CA LEU A 133 -11.71 8.96 5.38
C LEU A 133 -12.24 7.53 5.40
N GLU A 134 -11.34 6.56 5.28
CA GLU A 134 -11.72 5.16 5.32
C GLU A 134 -12.39 4.83 6.67
N PRO A 135 -13.59 4.21 6.67
CA PRO A 135 -14.15 3.67 7.89
C PRO A 135 -13.24 2.55 8.43
N ALA A 136 -13.22 2.39 9.75
CA ALA A 136 -12.59 1.23 10.36
C ALA A 136 -13.18 -0.04 9.73
N PRO A 137 -12.36 -1.06 9.41
CA PRO A 137 -12.87 -2.24 8.74
C PRO A 137 -13.81 -2.98 9.70
N GLU A 138 -14.97 -3.41 9.20
CA GLU A 138 -15.70 -4.50 9.85
C GLU A 138 -14.84 -5.76 9.71
N SER A 139 -14.56 -6.43 10.83
CA SER A 139 -13.90 -7.73 10.81
C SER A 139 -14.86 -8.76 10.22
N VAL A 140 -14.53 -9.30 9.05
CA VAL A 140 -15.20 -10.48 8.50
C VAL A 140 -14.39 -11.69 8.95
N GLU A 141 -14.96 -12.52 9.81
CA GLU A 141 -14.35 -13.79 10.20
C GLU A 141 -14.66 -14.84 9.12
N PRO A 142 -13.64 -15.37 8.42
CA PRO A 142 -13.84 -16.47 7.49
C PRO A 142 -14.25 -17.76 8.20
N ASP A 143 -15.16 -18.51 7.56
CA ASP A 143 -15.30 -19.93 7.84
C ASP A 143 -14.55 -20.79 6.81
N GLU A 144 -14.43 -22.09 7.09
CA GLU A 144 -13.75 -23.05 6.21
C GLU A 144 -14.37 -23.09 4.79
N ASN A 145 -15.68 -22.85 4.67
CA ASN A 145 -16.38 -22.87 3.39
C ASN A 145 -16.06 -21.64 2.55
N GLY A 146 -16.04 -20.46 3.15
CA GLY A 146 -15.66 -19.19 2.53
C GLY A 146 -14.23 -19.26 2.03
N THR A 147 -13.31 -19.72 2.87
CA THR A 147 -11.90 -19.93 2.51
C THR A 147 -11.76 -20.87 1.31
N ARG A 148 -12.44 -22.03 1.36
CA ARG A 148 -12.40 -23.01 0.26
C ARG A 148 -12.97 -22.44 -1.04
N LEU A 149 -14.05 -21.67 -0.97
CA LEU A 149 -14.66 -21.04 -2.14
C LEU A 149 -13.73 -19.99 -2.74
N ALA A 150 -13.16 -19.11 -1.92
CA ALA A 150 -12.24 -18.08 -2.36
C ALA A 150 -11.00 -18.66 -3.05
N LEU A 151 -10.40 -19.72 -2.48
CA LEU A 151 -9.29 -20.44 -3.10
C LEU A 151 -9.68 -21.02 -4.47
N ARG A 152 -10.86 -21.63 -4.61
CA ARG A 152 -11.34 -22.15 -5.90
C ARG A 152 -11.55 -21.04 -6.92
N THR A 153 -12.13 -19.92 -6.51
CA THR A 153 -12.36 -18.77 -7.39
C THR A 153 -11.05 -18.20 -7.89
N ALA A 154 -10.04 -18.01 -7.02
CA ALA A 154 -8.75 -17.52 -7.47
C ALA A 154 -8.04 -18.46 -8.42
N LEU A 155 -8.08 -19.78 -8.17
CA LEU A 155 -7.54 -20.77 -9.11
C LEU A 155 -8.29 -20.75 -10.45
N TRP A 156 -9.61 -20.56 -10.43
CA TRP A 156 -10.42 -20.43 -11.64
C TRP A 156 -10.10 -19.16 -12.44
N LEU A 157 -9.81 -18.04 -11.76
CA LEU A 157 -9.37 -16.78 -12.36
C LEU A 157 -7.91 -16.83 -12.87
N GLY A 158 -7.27 -18.00 -12.91
CA GLY A 158 -5.89 -18.16 -13.38
C GLY A 158 -4.82 -17.89 -12.30
N GLY A 159 -5.23 -17.73 -11.05
CA GLY A 159 -4.31 -17.72 -9.91
C GLY A 159 -3.56 -19.04 -9.79
N SER A 160 -2.36 -18.98 -9.21
CA SER A 160 -1.47 -20.12 -9.07
C SER A 160 -1.03 -20.30 -7.62
N ARG A 161 -0.93 -21.56 -7.21
CA ARG A 161 -0.31 -21.90 -5.93
C ARG A 161 1.18 -22.10 -6.13
N ARG A 162 1.99 -21.32 -5.43
CA ARG A 162 3.45 -21.44 -5.45
C ARG A 162 3.90 -22.64 -4.63
N SER A 163 5.10 -23.14 -4.89
CA SER A 163 5.72 -24.21 -4.10
C SER A 163 5.91 -23.83 -2.63
N SER A 164 6.03 -22.54 -2.32
CA SER A 164 6.01 -21.98 -0.96
C SER A 164 4.66 -22.15 -0.24
N GLY A 165 3.59 -22.48 -0.98
CA GLY A 165 2.22 -22.51 -0.47
C GLY A 165 1.48 -21.18 -0.63
N ASP A 166 2.16 -20.13 -1.08
CA ASP A 166 1.58 -18.81 -1.33
C ASP A 166 0.60 -18.88 -2.50
N LEU A 167 -0.42 -18.03 -2.46
CA LEU A 167 -1.37 -17.85 -3.56
C LEU A 167 -1.06 -16.53 -4.27
N ALA A 168 -0.87 -16.61 -5.58
CA ALA A 168 -0.65 -15.45 -6.42
C ALA A 168 -1.78 -15.33 -7.45
N LEU A 169 -2.40 -14.16 -7.53
CA LEU A 169 -3.36 -13.79 -8.55
C LEU A 169 -2.75 -12.71 -9.43
N VAL A 170 -2.80 -12.91 -10.75
CA VAL A 170 -2.40 -11.91 -11.74
C VAL A 170 -3.64 -11.54 -12.53
N GLU A 171 -3.87 -10.24 -12.69
CA GLU A 171 -4.95 -9.68 -13.48
C GLU A 171 -4.38 -8.69 -14.48
N GLU A 172 -4.78 -8.81 -15.74
CA GLU A 172 -4.36 -7.90 -16.81
C GLU A 172 -5.60 -7.30 -17.47
N HIS A 173 -5.61 -5.98 -17.64
CA HIS A 173 -6.66 -5.28 -18.37
C HIS A 173 -6.13 -4.01 -19.04
N GLU A 174 -6.93 -3.44 -19.93
CA GLU A 174 -6.65 -2.14 -20.53
C GLU A 174 -7.64 -1.10 -20.00
N GLU A 175 -7.15 0.06 -19.56
CA GLU A 175 -7.98 1.17 -19.08
C GLU A 175 -7.66 2.44 -19.87
N LYS A 176 -8.70 3.18 -20.29
CA LYS A 176 -8.53 4.47 -20.96
C LYS A 176 -8.74 5.61 -19.95
N GLN A 177 -7.70 6.40 -19.71
CA GLN A 177 -7.80 7.66 -18.94
C GLN A 177 -7.48 8.84 -19.86
N GLY A 178 -8.50 9.67 -20.10
CA GLY A 178 -8.41 10.75 -21.09
C GLY A 178 -8.18 10.17 -22.49
N GLU A 179 -7.10 10.59 -23.15
CA GLU A 179 -6.70 10.07 -24.47
C GLU A 179 -5.71 8.90 -24.38
N THR A 180 -5.17 8.61 -23.20
CA THR A 180 -4.14 7.57 -23.01
C THR A 180 -4.78 6.21 -22.71
N LEU A 181 -4.31 5.17 -23.41
CA LEU A 181 -4.63 3.78 -23.10
C LEU A 181 -3.53 3.20 -22.21
N TRP A 182 -3.92 2.65 -21.08
CA TRP A 182 -3.04 2.04 -20.08
C TRP A 182 -3.19 0.53 -20.12
N LYS A 183 -2.10 -0.19 -20.27
CA LYS A 183 -2.03 -1.63 -19.98
C LYS A 183 -1.70 -1.78 -18.50
N VAL A 184 -2.64 -2.36 -17.76
CA VAL A 184 -2.55 -2.53 -16.32
C VAL A 184 -2.35 -4.02 -16.03
N SER A 185 -1.31 -4.33 -15.26
CA SER A 185 -1.08 -5.68 -14.71
C SER A 185 -1.03 -5.58 -13.20
N ASN A 186 -1.96 -6.23 -12.52
CA ASN A 186 -2.02 -6.31 -11.07
C ASN A 186 -1.56 -7.68 -10.62
N LEU A 187 -0.69 -7.71 -9.62
CA LEU A 187 -0.31 -8.91 -8.90
C LEU A 187 -0.68 -8.75 -7.44
N ARG A 188 -1.45 -9.72 -6.95
CA ARG A 188 -1.71 -9.90 -5.52
C ARG A 188 -1.11 -11.21 -5.06
N VAL A 189 -0.29 -11.18 -4.02
CA VAL A 189 0.24 -12.38 -3.38
C VAL A 189 -0.18 -12.39 -1.93
N LEU A 190 -0.82 -13.48 -1.52
CA LEU A 190 -0.99 -13.80 -0.12
C LEU A 190 -0.06 -14.96 0.25
N GLY A 191 0.88 -14.67 1.13
CA GLY A 191 1.84 -15.63 1.63
C GLY A 191 1.51 -16.14 3.03
N ARG A 192 2.11 -17.28 3.38
CA ARG A 192 2.04 -17.80 4.76
C ARG A 192 2.55 -16.78 5.78
N GLY A 193 1.95 -16.76 6.97
CA GLY A 193 2.35 -15.88 8.07
C GLY A 193 1.91 -14.43 7.91
N GLY A 194 0.82 -14.17 7.17
CA GLY A 194 0.24 -12.84 7.03
C GLY A 194 1.02 -11.91 6.08
N ARG A 195 1.82 -12.47 5.16
CA ARG A 195 2.49 -11.68 4.13
C ARG A 195 1.49 -11.32 3.03
N TYR A 196 1.44 -10.06 2.65
CA TYR A 196 0.64 -9.54 1.57
C TYR A 196 1.51 -8.70 0.64
N VAL A 197 1.43 -8.99 -0.65
CA VAL A 197 2.05 -8.20 -1.71
C VAL A 197 0.97 -7.71 -2.64
N ASP A 198 0.99 -6.40 -2.88
CA ASP A 198 0.16 -5.73 -3.87
C ASP A 198 1.06 -4.98 -4.85
N ARG A 199 0.92 -5.27 -6.13
CA ARG A 199 1.68 -4.63 -7.21
C ARG A 199 0.73 -4.25 -8.32
N SER A 200 0.89 -3.04 -8.82
CA SER A 200 0.23 -2.56 -10.03
C SER A 200 1.25 -2.00 -11.01
N ASP A 201 1.39 -2.65 -12.16
CA ASP A 201 2.12 -2.14 -13.31
C ASP A 201 1.17 -1.40 -14.24
N TRP A 202 1.53 -0.17 -14.60
CA TRP A 202 0.80 0.70 -15.52
C TRP A 202 1.75 1.10 -16.66
N ASN A 203 1.67 0.40 -17.80
CA ASN A 203 2.65 0.51 -18.89
C ASN A 203 4.10 0.40 -18.34
N ASP A 204 4.86 1.50 -18.43
CA ASP A 204 6.25 1.57 -17.98
C ASP A 204 6.41 2.02 -16.52
N SER A 205 5.33 2.26 -15.78
CA SER A 205 5.36 2.56 -14.35
C SER A 205 4.94 1.33 -13.53
N ALA A 206 5.49 1.18 -12.33
CA ALA A 206 5.14 0.09 -11.44
C ALA A 206 5.06 0.63 -10.01
N TRP A 207 4.00 0.29 -9.28
CA TRP A 207 3.86 0.52 -7.85
C TRP A 207 3.86 -0.81 -7.12
N TRP A 208 4.49 -0.85 -5.96
CA TRP A 208 4.66 -2.08 -5.18
C TRP A 208 4.50 -1.78 -3.69
N ASN A 209 3.71 -2.61 -3.01
CA ASN A 209 3.57 -2.70 -1.57
C ASN A 209 3.86 -4.15 -1.15
N ASP A 210 4.73 -4.36 -0.16
CA ASP A 210 4.98 -5.67 0.47
C ASP A 210 4.90 -5.48 1.98
N ALA A 211 3.97 -6.18 2.64
CA ALA A 211 3.83 -6.12 4.07
C ALA A 211 3.67 -7.49 4.68
N THR A 212 4.04 -7.59 5.95
CA THR A 212 3.78 -8.75 6.80
C THR A 212 2.99 -8.29 8.00
N PHE A 213 1.86 -8.93 8.24
CA PHE A 213 0.97 -8.71 9.38
C PHE A 213 1.03 -9.92 10.29
N ALA A 214 1.91 -9.88 11.29
CA ALA A 214 2.11 -10.97 12.24
C ALA A 214 1.61 -10.58 13.64
N ALA A 215 1.56 -11.54 14.56
CA ALA A 215 1.09 -11.30 15.93
C ALA A 215 1.98 -10.31 16.68
N GLU A 216 3.27 -10.27 16.33
CA GLU A 216 4.29 -9.41 16.94
C GLU A 216 4.28 -7.99 16.38
N GLY A 217 3.51 -7.74 15.30
CA GLY A 217 3.37 -6.44 14.67
C GLY A 217 3.24 -6.48 13.16
N ALA A 218 3.00 -5.31 12.58
CA ALA A 218 2.98 -5.10 11.13
C ALA A 218 4.26 -4.40 10.68
N ARG A 219 4.80 -4.81 9.53
CA ARG A 219 5.89 -4.11 8.85
C ARG A 219 5.69 -4.21 7.35
N GLY A 220 6.16 -3.23 6.61
CA GLY A 220 6.01 -3.25 5.17
C GLY A 220 6.79 -2.15 4.49
N TRP A 221 6.93 -2.33 3.19
CA TRP A 221 7.68 -1.45 2.31
C TRP A 221 6.87 -1.12 1.08
N ALA A 222 7.04 0.12 0.60
CA ALA A 222 6.54 0.53 -0.70
C ALA A 222 7.69 0.99 -1.59
N ARG A 223 7.53 0.83 -2.91
CA ARG A 223 8.47 1.33 -3.91
C ARG A 223 7.77 1.55 -5.24
N SER A 224 8.42 2.32 -6.12
CA SER A 224 8.02 2.42 -7.52
C SER A 224 9.23 2.55 -8.43
N LYS A 225 9.02 2.60 -9.74
CA LYS A 225 10.11 2.98 -10.67
C LYS A 225 10.60 4.43 -10.48
N LYS A 226 9.80 5.29 -9.85
CA LYS A 226 10.09 6.72 -9.66
C LYS A 226 10.50 7.07 -8.23
N THR A 227 10.25 6.18 -7.27
CA THR A 227 10.49 6.42 -5.85
C THR A 227 11.25 5.24 -5.26
N PRO A 228 12.27 5.49 -4.42
CA PRO A 228 13.02 4.42 -3.79
C PRO A 228 12.14 3.57 -2.87
N GLU A 229 12.68 2.42 -2.46
CA GLU A 229 12.07 1.61 -1.43
C GLU A 229 12.07 2.34 -0.09
N ARG A 230 10.96 2.24 0.62
CA ARG A 230 10.71 2.93 1.88
C ARG A 230 9.84 2.08 2.81
N ALA A 231 9.99 2.27 4.11
CA ALA A 231 9.07 1.70 5.07
C ALA A 231 7.68 2.37 4.96
N LEU A 232 6.64 1.58 5.22
CA LEU A 232 5.28 2.06 5.41
C LEU A 232 5.09 2.50 6.87
N ASP A 233 4.43 3.63 7.08
CA ASP A 233 4.01 4.03 8.43
C ASP A 233 2.76 3.27 8.91
N ALA A 234 2.38 3.47 10.17
CA ALA A 234 1.25 2.79 10.79
C ALA A 234 -0.09 3.01 10.04
N SER A 235 -0.31 4.21 9.49
CA SER A 235 -1.55 4.51 8.74
C SER A 235 -1.59 3.78 7.40
N GLN A 236 -0.45 3.71 6.71
CA GLN A 236 -0.32 2.97 5.46
C GLN A 236 -0.38 1.46 5.68
N LEU A 237 0.25 0.94 6.73
CA LEU A 237 0.13 -0.46 7.13
C LEU A 237 -1.31 -0.81 7.49
N GLY A 238 -2.01 0.06 8.22
CA GLY A 238 -3.43 -0.12 8.53
C GLY A 238 -4.30 -0.20 7.27
N ALA A 239 -4.03 0.66 6.28
CA ALA A 239 -4.77 0.64 5.01
C ALA A 239 -4.45 -0.58 4.15
N LEU A 240 -3.18 -0.93 4.05
CA LEU A 240 -2.76 -2.12 3.32
C LEU A 240 -3.33 -3.39 3.96
N ARG A 241 -3.45 -3.43 5.30
CA ARG A 241 -4.13 -4.51 6.02
C ARG A 241 -5.62 -4.57 5.66
N ARG A 242 -6.29 -3.43 5.52
CA ARG A 242 -7.70 -3.38 5.10
C ARG A 242 -7.89 -3.88 3.68
N GLU A 243 -7.05 -3.43 2.76
CA GLU A 243 -7.04 -3.94 1.38
C GLU A 243 -6.79 -5.44 1.36
N MET A 244 -5.78 -5.92 2.10
CA MET A 244 -5.56 -7.34 2.30
C MET A 244 -6.83 -8.05 2.80
N LEU A 245 -7.48 -7.57 3.86
CA LEU A 245 -8.68 -8.20 4.43
C LEU A 245 -9.92 -8.14 3.51
N ARG A 246 -9.94 -7.25 2.51
CA ARG A 246 -10.96 -7.24 1.45
C ARG A 246 -10.71 -8.30 0.39
N GLU A 247 -9.49 -8.82 0.29
CA GLU A 247 -9.19 -9.94 -0.58
C GLU A 247 -9.84 -11.21 -0.01
N PRO A 248 -10.73 -11.87 -0.77
CA PRO A 248 -11.30 -13.15 -0.35
C PRO A 248 -10.23 -14.20 -0.03
N LEU A 249 -9.01 -13.98 -0.50
CA LEU A 249 -7.89 -14.88 -0.29
C LEU A 249 -7.22 -14.71 1.06
N ALA A 250 -7.28 -13.53 1.68
CA ALA A 250 -6.57 -13.18 2.92
C ALA A 250 -7.09 -13.86 4.20
N LEU A 251 -8.01 -14.81 4.03
CA LEU A 251 -8.71 -15.57 5.05
C LEU A 251 -7.83 -16.67 5.67
#